data_AF-A0A9D5JQU9-F1
#
_entry.id   AF-A0A9D5JQU9-F1
#
_cell.length_a   1.000
_cell.length_b   1.000
_cell.length_c   1.000
_cell.angle_alpha   90.00
_cell.angle_beta   90.00
_cell.angle_gamma   90.00
#
_symmetry.space_group_name_H-M   'P 1'
#
loop_
_entity.id
_entity.type
_entity.pdbx_description
1 polymer ?
#
loop_
_entity_poly.entity_id
_entity_poly.type
_entity_poly.pdbx_seq_one_letter_code
_entity_poly.pdbx_strand_id
1 'polypeptide(L)'
;MSRARDNVVTIDPATEINRIFAVIRQLFSVTKAEILSKNRYKHIAHARHLAAYFLRAVLQLSYPAIGRILGNRDHTTAMHSVKRISRMIEYDTCVQREVAEIATLLAHNALQLQTLPGHARCVLHVTHCSTPPTALLQRIQT
;
A
#
# COMPACT_ATOMS: atom_id res chain seq x y z
N MET A 1 27.20 32.59 -22.56
CA MET A 1 26.33 33.28 -21.59
C MET A 1 24.95 32.67 -21.74
N SER A 2 24.28 31.98 -20.83
CA SER A 2 24.53 31.48 -19.47
C SER A 2 23.36 30.51 -19.21
N ARG A 3 23.65 29.32 -18.64
CA ARG A 3 22.84 28.53 -17.66
C ARG A 3 21.30 28.51 -17.82
N ALA A 4 20.57 27.40 -17.85
CA ALA A 4 20.78 26.09 -17.26
C ALA A 4 19.83 25.07 -17.92
N ARG A 5 20.21 23.79 -17.84
CA ARG A 5 19.28 22.66 -17.98
C ARG A 5 18.34 22.70 -16.80
N ASP A 6 17.21 23.40 -16.94
CA ASP A 6 16.13 23.27 -15.98
C ASP A 6 15.45 21.91 -16.24
N ASN A 7 16.03 20.88 -15.63
CA ASN A 7 15.37 19.59 -15.38
C ASN A 7 14.25 19.83 -14.36
N VAL A 8 13.22 20.58 -14.76
CA VAL A 8 11.97 20.67 -14.03
C VAL A 8 11.25 19.35 -14.30
N VAL A 9 11.41 18.42 -13.36
CA VAL A 9 10.47 17.30 -13.24
C VAL A 9 9.11 17.94 -12.97
N THR A 10 8.29 18.11 -14.01
CA THR A 10 6.88 18.47 -13.85
C THR A 10 6.23 17.33 -13.09
N ILE A 11 5.95 17.54 -11.81
CA ILE A 11 5.25 16.57 -10.98
C ILE A 11 3.78 16.60 -11.40
N ASP A 12 3.42 15.80 -12.42
CA ASP A 12 2.03 15.68 -12.84
C ASP A 12 1.22 15.07 -11.69
N PRO A 13 0.21 15.78 -11.14
CA PRO A 13 -0.55 15.28 -9.98
C PRO A 13 -1.26 13.96 -10.30
N ALA A 14 -1.60 13.72 -11.57
CA ALA A 14 -2.21 12.48 -12.02
C ALA A 14 -1.28 11.25 -11.88
N THR A 15 0.02 11.40 -12.17
CA THR A 15 0.99 10.31 -12.07
C THR A 15 1.18 9.91 -10.61
N GLU A 16 1.27 10.89 -9.73
CA GLU A 16 1.47 10.66 -8.30
C GLU A 16 0.24 10.05 -7.63
N ILE A 17 -0.97 10.47 -8.02
CA ILE A 17 -2.23 9.83 -7.58
C ILE A 17 -2.22 8.33 -7.92
N ASN A 18 -1.84 7.97 -9.15
CA ASN A 18 -1.79 6.58 -9.57
C ASN A 18 -0.75 5.77 -8.79
N ARG A 19 0.40 6.37 -8.45
CA ARG A 19 1.43 5.75 -7.61
C ARG A 19 0.91 5.44 -6.20
N ILE A 20 0.26 6.40 -5.56
CA ILE A 20 -0.34 6.21 -4.24
C ILE A 20 -1.35 5.05 -4.26
N PHE A 21 -2.22 5.01 -5.27
CA PHE A 21 -3.15 3.90 -5.41
C PHE A 21 -2.45 2.55 -5.66
N ALA A 22 -1.37 2.51 -6.44
CA ALA A 22 -0.64 1.27 -6.71
C ALA A 22 -0.06 0.66 -5.42
N VAL A 23 0.63 1.48 -4.62
CA VAL A 23 1.24 1.04 -3.35
C VAL A 23 0.18 0.53 -2.37
N ILE A 24 -0.91 1.28 -2.19
CA ILE A 24 -1.99 0.88 -1.28
C ILE A 24 -2.65 -0.42 -1.73
N ARG A 25 -2.88 -0.59 -3.04
CA ARG A 25 -3.45 -1.82 -3.57
C ARG A 25 -2.56 -3.04 -3.34
N GLN A 26 -1.25 -2.87 -3.47
CA GLN A 26 -0.29 -3.96 -3.26
C GLN A 26 -0.27 -4.40 -1.79
N LEU A 27 -0.29 -3.46 -0.84
CA LEU A 27 -0.26 -3.80 0.58
C LEU A 27 -1.57 -4.40 1.08
N PHE A 28 -2.70 -3.83 0.69
CA PHE A 28 -4.01 -4.26 1.18
C PHE A 28 -4.69 -5.33 0.32
N SER A 29 -4.07 -5.76 -0.79
CA SER A 29 -4.62 -6.71 -1.77
C SER A 29 -6.02 -6.31 -2.26
N VAL A 30 -6.24 -5.01 -2.46
CA VAL A 30 -7.52 -4.45 -2.94
C VAL A 30 -7.41 -3.96 -4.38
N THR A 31 -8.53 -3.94 -5.09
CA THR A 31 -8.59 -3.37 -6.44
C THR A 31 -8.87 -1.88 -6.41
N LYS A 32 -8.47 -1.14 -7.46
CA LYS A 32 -8.81 0.30 -7.60
C LYS A 32 -10.32 0.49 -7.63
N ALA A 33 -11.05 -0.41 -8.28
CA ALA A 33 -12.50 -0.39 -8.33
C ALA A 33 -13.13 -0.49 -6.94
N GLU A 34 -12.60 -1.31 -6.04
CA GLU A 34 -13.10 -1.43 -4.67
C GLU A 34 -12.84 -0.18 -3.82
N ILE A 35 -11.67 0.44 -3.98
CA ILE A 35 -11.35 1.71 -3.31
C ILE A 35 -12.34 2.80 -3.75
N LEU A 36 -12.66 2.87 -5.05
CA LEU A 36 -13.62 3.83 -5.61
C LEU A 36 -15.08 3.46 -5.33
N SER A 37 -15.37 2.17 -5.16
CA SER A 37 -16.70 1.64 -4.92
C SER A 37 -17.26 2.10 -3.57
N LYS A 38 -18.59 2.04 -3.42
CA LYS A 38 -19.32 2.32 -2.17
C LYS A 38 -19.19 1.23 -1.11
N ASN A 39 -18.35 0.22 -1.34
CA ASN A 39 -18.17 -0.89 -0.43
C ASN A 39 -17.69 -0.43 0.96
N ARG A 40 -18.36 -0.93 2.00
CA ARG A 40 -18.19 -0.55 3.41
C ARG A 40 -17.47 -1.61 4.24
N TYR A 41 -16.96 -2.69 3.63
CA TYR A 41 -16.10 -3.63 4.36
C TYR A 41 -14.95 -2.89 5.04
N LYS A 42 -14.67 -3.27 6.29
CA LYS A 42 -13.71 -2.57 7.16
C LYS A 42 -12.34 -2.43 6.50
N HIS A 43 -11.84 -3.49 5.85
CA HIS A 43 -10.55 -3.49 5.16
C HIS A 43 -10.51 -2.49 3.98
N ILE A 44 -11.54 -2.47 3.13
CA ILE A 44 -11.63 -1.54 1.98
C ILE A 44 -11.80 -0.09 2.48
N ALA A 45 -12.60 0.11 3.52
CA ALA A 45 -12.79 1.44 4.11
C ALA A 45 -11.48 1.98 4.70
N HIS A 46 -10.71 1.14 5.39
CA HIS A 46 -9.41 1.50 5.93
C HIS A 46 -8.41 1.87 4.83
N ALA A 47 -8.28 1.03 3.79
CA ALA A 47 -7.44 1.33 2.62
C ALA A 47 -7.82 2.66 1.95
N ARG A 48 -9.13 2.95 1.85
CA ARG A 48 -9.62 4.23 1.32
C ARG A 48 -9.28 5.42 2.21
N HIS A 49 -9.35 5.25 3.53
CA HIS A 49 -8.97 6.32 4.46
C HIS A 49 -7.47 6.63 4.37
N LEU A 50 -6.64 5.59 4.27
CA LEU A 50 -5.20 5.73 4.02
C LEU A 50 -4.93 6.45 2.69
N ALA A 51 -5.63 6.08 1.61
CA ALA A 51 -5.51 6.78 0.33
C ALA A 51 -5.83 8.27 0.45
N ALA A 52 -6.94 8.62 1.12
CA ALA A 52 -7.31 10.02 1.38
C ALA A 52 -6.25 10.77 2.19
N TYR A 53 -5.65 10.12 3.19
CA TYR A 53 -4.58 10.67 4.01
C TYR A 53 -3.33 10.98 3.18
N PHE A 54 -2.83 10.02 2.37
CA PHE A 54 -1.64 10.23 1.53
C PHE A 54 -1.86 11.26 0.43
N LEU A 55 -3.04 11.31 -0.19
CA LEU A 55 -3.39 12.36 -1.14
C LEU A 55 -3.31 13.77 -0.53
N ARG A 56 -3.63 13.90 0.76
CA ARG A 56 -3.47 15.16 1.48
C ARG A 56 -2.03 15.41 1.92
N ALA A 57 -1.33 14.39 2.39
CA ALA A 57 0.03 14.53 2.92
C ALA A 57 1.07 14.80 1.82
N VAL A 58 0.98 14.09 0.69
CA VAL A 58 1.95 14.17 -0.41
C VAL A 58 1.61 15.31 -1.37
N LEU A 59 0.35 15.36 -1.83
CA LEU A 59 -0.07 16.28 -2.89
C LEU A 59 -0.78 17.54 -2.38
N GLN A 60 -1.05 17.62 -1.08
CA GLN A 60 -1.75 18.76 -0.45
C GLN A 60 -3.07 19.14 -1.14
N LEU A 61 -3.75 18.16 -1.74
CA LEU A 61 -5.01 18.37 -2.44
C LEU A 61 -6.10 18.87 -1.49
N SER A 62 -7.06 19.63 -2.03
CA SER A 62 -8.23 20.06 -1.28
C SER A 62 -9.18 18.89 -1.02
N TYR A 63 -9.92 18.92 0.10
CA TYR A 63 -10.93 17.89 0.42
C TYR A 63 -11.94 17.60 -0.71
N PRO A 64 -12.49 18.60 -1.43
CA PRO A 64 -13.36 18.33 -2.57
C PRO A 64 -12.63 17.64 -3.74
N ALA A 65 -11.36 17.96 -4.00
CA ALA A 65 -10.57 17.27 -5.02
C ALA A 65 -10.33 15.80 -4.66
N ILE A 66 -10.00 15.52 -3.41
CA ILE A 66 -9.82 14.15 -2.89
C ILE A 66 -11.13 13.35 -3.03
N GLY A 67 -12.28 13.96 -2.68
CA GLY A 67 -13.60 13.34 -2.83
C GLY A 67 -13.91 12.95 -4.27
N ARG A 68 -13.59 13.81 -5.25
CA ARG A 68 -13.73 13.52 -6.69
C ARG A 68 -12.89 12.33 -7.12
N ILE A 69 -11.61 12.29 -6.72
CA ILE A 69 -10.68 11.21 -7.06
C ILE A 69 -11.14 9.86 -6.49
N LEU A 70 -11.74 9.85 -5.30
CA LEU A 70 -12.24 8.64 -4.61
C LEU A 70 -13.65 8.21 -5.05
N GLY A 71 -14.11 8.65 -6.23
CA GLY A 71 -15.40 8.28 -6.81
C GLY A 71 -16.54 9.25 -6.51
N ASN A 72 -16.28 10.57 -6.62
CA ASN A 72 -17.26 11.64 -6.39
C ASN A 72 -17.97 11.55 -5.03
N ARG A 73 -17.17 11.37 -3.97
CA ARG A 73 -17.65 11.36 -2.59
C ARG A 73 -17.68 12.76 -1.99
N ASP A 74 -18.53 12.95 -0.98
CA ASP A 74 -18.64 14.21 -0.25
C ASP A 74 -17.30 14.65 0.35
N HIS A 75 -16.99 15.94 0.24
CA HIS A 75 -15.76 16.54 0.78
C HIS A 75 -15.64 16.31 2.30
N THR A 76 -16.76 16.27 3.03
CA THR A 76 -16.81 15.95 4.46
C THR A 76 -16.34 14.53 4.75
N THR A 77 -16.62 13.58 3.85
CA THR A 77 -16.14 12.19 3.94
C THR A 77 -14.62 12.13 3.78
N ALA A 78 -14.06 12.87 2.83
CA ALA A 78 -12.61 12.97 2.66
C ALA A 78 -11.94 13.59 3.91
N MET A 79 -12.50 14.68 4.44
CA MET A 79 -12.03 15.28 5.69
C MET A 79 -12.09 14.31 6.87
N HIS A 80 -13.21 13.60 7.04
CA HIS A 80 -13.37 12.61 8.10
C HIS A 80 -12.35 11.47 8.00
N SER A 81 -12.07 11.03 6.78
CA SER A 81 -11.09 9.97 6.50
C SER A 81 -9.68 10.38 6.95
N VAL A 82 -9.25 11.59 6.57
CA VAL A 82 -7.95 12.14 6.97
C VAL A 82 -7.87 12.27 8.49
N LYS A 83 -8.85 12.91 9.13
CA LYS A 83 -8.89 13.07 10.59
C LYS A 83 -8.92 11.73 11.33
N ARG A 84 -9.55 10.70 10.77
CA ARG A 84 -9.60 9.37 11.37
C ARG A 84 -8.22 8.72 11.38
N ILE A 85 -7.51 8.74 10.25
CA ILE A 85 -6.15 8.18 10.17
C ILE A 85 -5.19 8.98 11.05
N SER A 86 -5.24 10.32 11.03
CA SER A 86 -4.39 11.14 11.91
C SER A 86 -4.56 10.76 13.39
N ARG A 87 -5.80 10.58 13.86
CA ARG A 87 -6.04 10.11 15.23
C ARG A 87 -5.54 8.68 15.43
N MET A 88 -5.81 7.77 14.50
CA MET A 88 -5.36 6.38 14.63
C MET A 88 -3.83 6.26 14.70
N ILE A 89 -3.10 7.13 13.99
CA ILE A 89 -1.65 7.23 14.10
C ILE A 89 -1.22 7.63 15.52
N GLU A 90 -1.97 8.45 16.25
CA GLU A 90 -1.60 8.85 17.61
C GLU A 90 -1.77 7.72 18.64
N TYR A 91 -2.79 6.87 18.48
CA TYR A 91 -3.15 5.85 19.48
C TYR A 91 -2.69 4.44 19.13
N ASP A 92 -2.56 4.09 17.85
CA ASP A 92 -2.34 2.72 17.39
C ASP A 92 -1.00 2.57 16.67
N THR A 93 -0.08 1.86 17.33
CA THR A 93 1.25 1.56 16.78
C THR A 93 1.21 0.69 15.53
N CYS A 94 0.16 -0.11 15.32
CA CYS A 94 0.01 -0.91 14.10
C CYS A 94 -0.25 0.02 12.90
N VAL A 95 -1.14 0.99 13.05
CA VAL A 95 -1.46 1.97 12.01
C VAL A 95 -0.25 2.88 11.74
N GLN A 96 0.51 3.26 12.77
CA GLN A 96 1.78 3.98 12.59
C GLN A 96 2.75 3.20 11.70
N ARG A 97 2.92 1.89 11.94
CA ARG A 97 3.79 1.03 11.13
C ARG A 97 3.29 0.92 9.70
N GLU A 98 1.99 0.70 9.49
CA GLU A 98 1.38 0.66 8.15
C GLU A 98 1.64 1.97 7.38
N VAL A 99 1.44 3.12 8.02
CA VAL A 99 1.66 4.43 7.40
C VAL A 99 3.14 4.66 7.10
N ALA A 100 4.04 4.28 8.01
CA ALA A 100 5.48 4.37 7.79
C ALA A 100 5.95 3.48 6.64
N GLU A 101 5.40 2.26 6.52
CA GLU A 101 5.70 1.35 5.42
C GLU A 101 5.25 1.93 4.08
N ILE A 102 4.01 2.42 3.98
CA ILE A 102 3.50 3.07 2.76
C ILE A 102 4.36 4.29 2.41
N ALA A 103 4.68 5.14 3.40
CA ALA A 103 5.52 6.32 3.17
C ALA A 103 6.92 5.95 2.66
N THR A 104 7.50 4.88 3.20
CA THR A 104 8.80 4.36 2.78
C THR A 104 8.74 3.86 1.34
N LEU A 105 7.69 3.13 0.95
CA LEU A 105 7.49 2.64 -0.42
C LEU A 105 7.25 3.78 -1.42
N LEU A 106 6.54 4.84 -1.02
CA LEU A 106 6.37 6.04 -1.84
C LEU A 106 7.70 6.77 -2.06
N ALA A 107 8.57 6.83 -1.03
CA ALA A 107 9.88 7.46 -1.12
C ALA A 107 10.93 6.62 -1.87
N HIS A 108 10.98 5.30 -1.64
CA HIS A 108 12.01 4.42 -2.20
C HIS A 108 11.87 4.20 -3.71
N ASN A 109 10.67 4.34 -4.28
CA ASN A 109 10.45 4.11 -5.71
C ASN A 109 10.99 5.22 -6.63
N ALA A 110 11.61 6.27 -6.08
CA ALA A 110 12.47 7.15 -6.87
C ALA A 110 13.78 6.44 -7.33
N LEU A 111 14.16 5.30 -6.74
CA LEU A 111 15.42 4.60 -7.02
C LEU A 111 15.31 3.07 -7.18
N GLN A 112 14.14 2.51 -7.52
CA GLN A 112 14.00 1.05 -7.70
C GLN A 112 13.29 0.65 -9.00
N LEU A 113 14.03 0.69 -10.12
CA LEU A 113 14.12 -0.53 -10.91
C LEU A 113 15.41 -1.22 -10.43
N GLN A 114 15.24 -2.38 -9.78
CA GLN A 114 16.27 -3.29 -9.23
C GLN A 114 16.79 -2.94 -7.83
N THR A 115 16.32 -3.69 -6.82
CA THR A 115 17.12 -4.26 -5.70
C THR A 115 16.20 -5.03 -4.73
N LEU A 116 16.14 -6.35 -4.88
CA LEU A 116 16.02 -7.25 -3.72
C LEU A 116 17.46 -7.46 -3.25
N PRO A 117 17.79 -7.24 -1.96
CA PRO A 117 18.18 -8.41 -1.18
C PRO A 117 17.83 -8.31 0.32
N GLY A 118 17.36 -9.43 0.85
CA GLY A 118 17.53 -9.81 2.26
C GLY A 118 16.43 -9.33 3.20
N HIS A 119 15.50 -10.21 3.55
CA HIS A 119 15.37 -10.69 4.93
C HIS A 119 14.77 -12.10 4.92
N ALA A 120 15.44 -12.97 5.67
CA ALA A 120 15.16 -14.38 5.84
C ALA A 120 13.71 -14.64 6.28
N ARG A 121 13.06 -15.63 5.66
CA ARG A 121 11.86 -16.25 6.24
C ARG A 121 12.07 -17.74 6.41
N CYS A 122 12.69 -18.06 7.55
CA CYS A 122 12.73 -19.38 8.13
C CYS A 122 11.44 -19.58 8.97
N VAL A 123 10.81 -20.74 8.78
CA VAL A 123 9.88 -21.45 9.69
C VAL A 123 8.51 -20.82 10.00
N LEU A 124 7.44 -21.36 9.41
CA LEU A 124 6.55 -22.30 10.12
C LEU A 124 5.55 -22.88 9.11
N HIS A 125 5.83 -24.12 8.70
CA HIS A 125 4.90 -24.97 7.97
C HIS A 125 3.85 -25.45 8.98
N VAL A 126 2.61 -24.98 8.86
CA VAL A 126 1.50 -25.51 9.65
C VAL A 126 1.32 -26.97 9.23
N THR A 127 1.61 -27.83 10.19
CA THR A 127 1.43 -29.28 10.16
C THR A 127 -0.01 -29.64 9.85
N HIS A 128 -0.29 -30.09 8.63
CA HIS A 128 -1.29 -31.13 8.43
C HIS A 128 -0.59 -32.47 8.58
N CYS A 129 -0.92 -33.14 9.68
CA CYS A 129 -0.49 -34.47 10.05
C CYS A 129 -1.41 -35.49 9.37
N SER A 130 -0.86 -36.34 8.51
CA SER A 130 -1.42 -37.64 8.11
C SER A 130 -0.35 -38.46 7.35
N THR A 131 0.54 -39.08 8.14
CA THR A 131 1.08 -40.48 8.07
C THR A 131 1.12 -41.25 6.73
N PRO A 132 1.84 -42.39 6.61
CA PRO A 132 3.19 -42.80 7.09
C PRO A 132 4.03 -43.46 5.93
N PRO A 133 5.25 -44.00 6.16
CA PRO A 133 6.16 -44.41 5.10
C PRO A 133 5.98 -45.89 4.70
N THR A 134 5.74 -46.15 3.42
CA THR A 134 5.73 -47.51 2.86
C THR A 134 6.65 -47.57 1.64
N ALA A 135 7.93 -47.84 1.86
CA ALA A 135 8.86 -48.25 0.80
C ALA A 135 10.03 -49.05 1.40
N LEU A 136 9.67 -50.22 1.93
CA LEU A 136 10.60 -51.33 2.14
C LEU A 136 10.75 -52.07 0.80
N LEU A 137 11.98 -52.50 0.50
CA LEU A 137 12.39 -53.53 -0.48
C LEU A 137 12.79 -53.09 -1.91
N GLN A 138 14.06 -52.74 -2.07
CA GLN A 138 14.92 -53.32 -3.12
C GLN A 138 16.28 -53.63 -2.48
N ARG A 139 16.52 -54.88 -2.04
CA ARG A 139 17.25 -55.91 -2.80
C ARG A 139 18.54 -55.37 -3.44
N ILE A 140 19.62 -55.37 -2.66
CA ILE A 140 20.97 -55.49 -3.18
C ILE A 140 21.58 -56.74 -2.53
N GLN A 141 21.48 -57.86 -3.24
CA GLN A 141 22.39 -59.00 -3.13
C GLN A 141 22.88 -59.28 -4.55
N THR A 142 24.12 -58.93 -4.84
CA THR A 142 25.15 -59.70 -5.57
C THR A 142 26.45 -58.95 -5.45
#